data_AF-A0A410P2M7-F1
#
_entry.id   AF-A0A410P2M7-F1
#
_cell.length_a   1.000
_cell.length_b   1.000
_cell.length_c   1.000
_cell.angle_alpha   90.00
_cell.angle_beta   90.00
_cell.angle_gamma   90.00
#
_symmetry.space_group_name_H-M   'P 1'
#
loop_
_entity.id
_entity.type
_entity.pdbx_description
1 polymer ?
#
loop_
_entity_poly.entity_id
_entity_poly.type
_entity_poly.pdbx_seq_one_letter_code
_entity_poly.pdbx_strand_id
1 'polypeptide(L)'
;MFLKKRWLLFVCSLLALAATGIISCAPVNESVRRTSSSYGAYMKGLLADRLGSFEEAAAHYRRARSLDQKSPLPHIQLGRDYVGLGDLQKAAAEFRTALLSAPGDAQTRYVLALIYAQLNDYKKAAEQCEILLKDAAALPQKTQLRRILSQLYFLEGDFVAARKYSQEILALDPLDREALFFMGLISSEEGSSEEAERFFQKVLRYYPDDIDAANSLAFLYAEKGEHLVEALDLALRAAEAQGDNGTYLDTLGWVYFQLGDTPKAVAFLEKASKVMVDPVILNHLAAAYERQGETEKAREQWEISLALDPSQGDIREKLKIIKR
;
A
#
# COMPACT_ATOMS: atom_id res chain seq x y z
N MET A 1 -61.10 74.34 25.57
CA MET A 1 -61.46 72.95 25.25
C MET A 1 -60.30 72.06 25.69
N PHE A 2 -60.30 71.52 26.91
CA PHE A 2 -60.82 70.17 27.23
C PHE A 2 -60.17 69.12 26.29
N LEU A 3 -59.27 68.21 26.69
CA LEU A 3 -59.01 67.60 27.99
C LEU A 3 -57.51 67.59 28.34
N LYS A 4 -57.24 68.13 29.52
CA LYS A 4 -56.02 68.05 30.32
C LYS A 4 -56.14 66.87 31.30
N LYS A 5 -54.98 66.38 31.76
CA LYS A 5 -54.73 65.79 33.10
C LYS A 5 -55.23 64.37 33.38
N ARG A 6 -54.32 63.41 33.19
CA ARG A 6 -54.03 62.36 34.17
C ARG A 6 -52.53 62.06 34.17
N TRP A 7 -51.78 63.07 34.63
CA TRP A 7 -50.41 62.91 35.10
C TRP A 7 -50.42 62.28 36.50
N LEU A 8 -49.24 61.79 36.89
CA LEU A 8 -48.80 61.52 38.27
C LEU A 8 -49.29 60.21 38.89
N LEU A 9 -48.52 59.13 38.68
CA LEU A 9 -48.06 58.26 39.78
C LEU A 9 -47.00 57.20 39.41
N PHE A 10 -46.43 57.17 38.19
CA PHE A 10 -45.35 56.21 37.87
C PHE A 10 -44.16 56.83 37.11
N VAL A 11 -43.68 57.98 37.58
CA VAL A 11 -42.40 58.56 37.13
C VAL A 11 -41.58 58.92 38.36
N CYS A 12 -40.99 57.92 39.02
CA CYS A 12 -39.94 58.12 40.04
C CYS A 12 -39.04 56.89 40.30
N SER A 13 -38.90 55.94 39.37
CA SER A 13 -38.00 54.78 39.58
C SER A 13 -37.25 54.28 38.34
N LEU A 14 -37.00 55.14 37.35
CA LEU A 14 -36.20 54.78 36.17
C LEU A 14 -35.10 55.81 35.80
N LEU A 15 -34.71 56.66 36.77
CA LEU A 15 -33.58 57.58 36.62
C LEU A 15 -32.61 57.44 37.80
N ALA A 16 -32.08 56.23 37.96
CA ALA A 16 -30.86 55.97 38.72
C ALA A 16 -30.14 54.78 38.07
N LEU A 17 -29.31 55.09 37.08
CA LEU A 17 -28.00 54.48 36.74
C LEU A 17 -27.66 54.82 35.29
N ALA A 18 -27.20 56.04 35.08
CA ALA A 18 -26.08 56.24 34.18
C ALA A 18 -24.80 55.95 34.97
N ALA A 19 -23.78 55.40 34.30
CA ALA A 19 -22.41 55.22 34.77
C ALA A 19 -22.06 53.96 35.60
N THR A 20 -22.34 52.78 35.05
CA THR A 20 -21.38 51.64 34.99
C THR A 20 -21.81 50.71 33.85
N GLY A 21 -21.86 51.26 32.64
CA GLY A 21 -21.99 50.45 31.43
C GLY A 21 -20.66 49.74 31.18
N ILE A 22 -20.37 48.72 32.00
CA ILE A 22 -19.52 47.61 31.60
C ILE A 22 -20.01 47.26 30.20
N ILE A 23 -19.11 47.29 29.20
CA ILE A 23 -19.36 46.61 27.94
C ILE A 23 -19.59 45.16 28.37
N SER A 24 -20.84 44.81 28.64
CA SER A 24 -21.25 43.44 28.87
C SER A 24 -21.06 42.80 27.52
N CYS A 25 -19.87 42.27 27.28
CA CYS A 25 -19.62 41.34 26.19
C CYS A 25 -20.78 40.36 26.26
N ALA A 26 -21.70 40.44 25.30
CA ALA A 26 -22.78 39.48 25.16
C ALA A 26 -22.15 38.10 25.38
N PRO A 27 -22.70 37.25 26.26
CA PRO A 27 -22.04 36.02 26.65
C PRO A 27 -21.66 35.27 25.38
N VAL A 28 -20.33 35.15 25.13
CA VAL A 28 -19.84 34.46 23.94
C VAL A 28 -20.55 33.12 23.90
N ASN A 29 -21.33 32.92 22.84
CA ASN A 29 -22.18 31.75 22.67
C ASN A 29 -21.35 30.50 22.97
N GLU A 30 -21.88 29.57 23.75
CA GLU A 30 -21.14 28.40 24.22
C GLU A 30 -20.57 27.58 23.05
N SER A 31 -21.29 27.54 21.93
CA SER A 31 -20.80 26.98 20.67
C SER A 31 -19.52 27.66 20.18
N VAL A 32 -19.49 28.99 20.16
CA VAL A 32 -18.31 29.78 19.77
C VAL A 32 -17.15 29.53 20.72
N ARG A 33 -17.38 29.48 22.04
CA ARG A 33 -16.31 29.15 23.01
C ARG A 33 -15.73 27.75 22.79
N ARG A 34 -16.58 26.76 22.51
CA ARG A 34 -16.14 25.38 22.23
C ARG A 34 -15.32 25.32 20.95
N THR A 35 -15.75 26.00 19.88
CA THR A 35 -14.99 26.07 18.62
C THR A 35 -13.65 26.78 18.80
N SER A 36 -13.61 27.91 19.51
CA SER A 36 -12.35 28.62 19.81
C SER A 36 -11.39 27.76 20.65
N SER A 37 -11.93 27.02 21.64
CA SER A 37 -11.14 26.11 22.45
C SER A 37 -10.65 24.89 21.67
N SER A 38 -11.45 24.38 20.72
CA SER A 38 -11.05 23.31 19.79
C SER A 38 -9.89 23.76 18.91
N TYR A 39 -10.00 24.94 18.31
CA TYR A 39 -8.94 25.54 17.49
C TYR A 39 -7.65 25.74 18.29
N GLY A 40 -7.73 26.24 19.53
CA GLY A 40 -6.56 26.39 20.41
C GLY A 40 -5.88 25.06 20.72
N ALA A 41 -6.64 24.00 20.99
CA ALA A 41 -6.10 22.65 21.18
C ALA A 41 -5.46 22.12 19.89
N TYR A 42 -6.10 22.32 18.74
CA TYR A 42 -5.58 21.92 17.44
C TYR A 42 -4.23 22.61 17.12
N MET A 43 -4.10 23.91 17.37
CA MET A 43 -2.85 24.64 17.15
C MET A 43 -1.71 24.14 18.06
N LYS A 44 -2.01 23.74 19.30
CA LYS A 44 -1.00 23.11 20.18
C LYS A 44 -0.53 21.77 19.64
N GLY A 45 -1.44 20.96 19.08
CA GLY A 45 -1.09 19.72 18.39
C GLY A 45 -0.12 19.97 17.24
N LEU A 46 -0.42 20.93 16.37
CA LEU A 46 0.44 21.29 15.24
C LEU A 46 1.84 21.75 15.67
N LEU A 47 1.95 22.43 16.81
CA LEU A 47 3.24 22.85 17.36
C LEU A 47 4.02 21.64 17.87
N ALA A 48 3.38 20.71 18.57
CA ALA A 48 4.01 19.48 19.04
C ALA A 48 4.49 18.59 17.88
N ASP A 49 3.73 18.50 16.78
CA ASP A 49 4.16 17.78 15.56
C ASP A 49 5.42 18.38 14.95
N ARG A 50 5.51 19.72 14.89
CA ARG A 50 6.71 20.40 14.40
C ARG A 50 7.93 20.16 15.27
N LEU A 51 7.71 19.81 16.54
CA LEU A 51 8.76 19.43 17.49
C LEU A 51 9.03 17.92 17.49
N GLY A 52 8.34 17.14 16.65
CA GLY A 52 8.47 15.68 16.58
C GLY A 52 7.87 14.93 17.76
N SER A 53 7.06 15.59 18.59
CA SER A 53 6.47 15.02 19.81
C SER A 53 5.08 14.47 19.52
N PHE A 54 5.01 13.35 18.77
CA PHE A 54 3.76 12.79 18.24
C PHE A 54 2.77 12.38 19.33
N GLU A 55 3.21 11.87 20.48
CA GLU A 55 2.31 11.52 21.59
C GLU A 55 1.64 12.75 22.22
N GLU A 56 2.40 13.85 22.37
CA GLU A 56 1.90 15.12 22.89
C GLU A 56 0.91 15.76 21.89
N ALA A 57 1.27 15.74 20.60
CA ALA A 57 0.41 16.20 19.52
C ALA A 57 -0.93 15.44 19.51
N ALA A 58 -0.87 14.10 19.58
CA ALA A 58 -2.05 13.27 19.64
C ALA A 58 -2.94 13.58 20.87
N ALA A 59 -2.37 13.87 22.04
CA ALA A 59 -3.15 14.31 23.20
C ALA A 59 -3.90 15.63 22.93
N HIS A 60 -3.24 16.60 22.29
CA HIS A 60 -3.85 17.87 21.91
C HIS A 60 -4.94 17.71 20.85
N TYR A 61 -4.75 16.86 19.85
CA TYR A 61 -5.78 16.58 18.85
C TYR A 61 -6.97 15.80 19.40
N ARG A 62 -6.77 14.84 20.32
CA ARG A 62 -7.89 14.19 21.03
C ARG A 62 -8.72 15.21 21.80
N ARG A 63 -8.07 16.21 22.40
CA ARG A 63 -8.77 17.32 23.06
C ARG A 63 -9.55 18.16 22.06
N ALA A 64 -8.95 18.54 20.93
CA ALA A 64 -9.63 19.27 19.86
C ALA A 64 -10.87 18.50 19.35
N ARG A 65 -10.73 17.20 19.06
CA ARG A 65 -11.83 16.30 18.68
C ARG A 65 -12.96 16.26 19.70
N SER A 66 -12.64 16.22 20.99
CA SER A 66 -13.68 16.22 22.04
C SER A 66 -14.52 17.51 22.09
N LEU A 67 -13.96 18.61 21.58
CA LEU A 67 -14.56 19.94 21.60
C LEU A 67 -15.31 20.26 20.29
N ASP A 68 -14.87 19.69 19.16
CA ASP A 68 -15.54 19.78 17.87
C ASP A 68 -15.54 18.41 17.17
N GLN A 69 -16.66 17.71 17.26
CA GLN A 69 -16.82 16.37 16.69
C GLN A 69 -17.11 16.37 15.19
N LYS A 70 -17.39 17.54 14.59
CA LYS A 70 -17.75 17.64 13.15
C LYS A 70 -16.55 17.93 12.26
N SER A 71 -15.46 18.47 12.83
CA SER A 71 -14.27 18.81 12.06
C SER A 71 -13.48 17.56 11.69
N PRO A 72 -13.12 17.36 10.41
CA PRO A 72 -12.26 16.26 9.99
C PRO A 72 -10.79 16.49 10.38
N LEU A 73 -10.38 17.73 10.67
CA LEU A 73 -8.96 18.09 10.82
C LEU A 73 -8.26 17.39 12.00
N PRO A 74 -8.84 17.33 13.22
CA PRO A 74 -8.21 16.61 14.32
C PRO A 74 -8.04 15.11 14.02
N HIS A 75 -8.96 14.51 13.27
CA HIS A 75 -8.87 13.11 12.85
C HIS A 75 -7.75 12.90 11.82
N ILE A 76 -7.62 13.79 10.83
CA ILE A 76 -6.54 13.73 9.84
C ILE A 76 -5.16 13.81 10.51
N GLN A 77 -4.98 14.75 11.46
CA GLN A 77 -3.69 14.89 12.14
C GLN A 77 -3.41 13.73 13.09
N LEU A 78 -4.39 13.29 13.89
CA LEU A 78 -4.25 12.05 14.69
C LEU A 78 -3.85 10.86 13.83
N GLY A 79 -4.44 10.73 12.64
CA GLY A 79 -4.08 9.70 11.68
C GLY A 79 -2.60 9.76 11.29
N ARG A 80 -2.09 10.97 11.00
CA ARG A 80 -0.68 11.18 10.65
C ARG A 80 0.26 10.90 11.83
N ASP A 81 -0.10 11.31 13.03
CA ASP A 81 0.70 11.04 14.23
C ASP A 81 0.80 9.54 14.47
N TYR A 82 -0.31 8.81 14.31
CA TYR A 82 -0.29 7.35 14.42
C TYR A 82 0.53 6.68 13.32
N VAL A 83 0.59 7.23 12.10
CA VAL A 83 1.55 6.77 11.07
C VAL A 83 2.99 6.99 11.54
N GLY A 84 3.31 8.17 12.07
CA GLY A 84 4.64 8.47 12.62
C GLY A 84 5.04 7.55 13.77
N LEU A 85 4.07 7.12 14.57
CA LEU A 85 4.24 6.16 15.67
C LEU A 85 4.23 4.69 15.22
N GLY A 86 4.01 4.41 13.93
CA GLY A 86 3.90 3.05 13.38
C GLY A 86 2.60 2.31 13.69
N ASP A 87 1.62 2.96 14.34
CA ASP A 87 0.30 2.36 14.64
C ASP A 87 -0.66 2.58 13.47
N LEU A 88 -0.40 1.85 12.38
CA LEU A 88 -1.15 1.96 11.12
C LEU A 88 -2.65 1.63 11.28
N GLN A 89 -3.00 0.76 12.24
CA GLN A 89 -4.39 0.41 12.51
C GLN A 89 -5.16 1.59 13.12
N LYS A 90 -4.59 2.27 14.13
CA LYS A 90 -5.20 3.50 14.66
C LYS A 90 -5.21 4.61 13.62
N ALA A 91 -4.16 4.72 12.81
CA ALA A 91 -4.12 5.69 11.72
C ALA A 91 -5.29 5.50 10.75
N ALA A 92 -5.49 4.28 10.24
CA ALA A 92 -6.59 3.96 9.33
C ALA A 92 -7.96 4.28 9.94
N ALA A 93 -8.16 4.01 11.23
CA ALA A 93 -9.41 4.31 11.93
C ALA A 93 -9.70 5.83 11.96
N GLU A 94 -8.71 6.66 12.28
CA GLU A 94 -8.89 8.12 12.33
C GLU A 94 -9.14 8.71 10.93
N PHE A 95 -8.40 8.27 9.90
CA PHE A 95 -8.65 8.70 8.52
C PHE A 95 -10.03 8.29 8.01
N ARG A 96 -10.50 7.08 8.35
CA ARG A 96 -11.87 6.66 8.03
C ARG A 96 -12.90 7.57 8.69
N THR A 97 -12.70 7.95 9.95
CA THR A 97 -13.60 8.89 10.64
C THR A 97 -13.56 10.28 10.01
N ALA A 98 -12.40 10.78 9.60
CA ALA A 98 -12.29 12.05 8.87
C ALA A 98 -13.13 12.05 7.59
N LEU A 99 -13.12 10.95 6.84
CA LEU A 99 -13.89 10.80 5.60
C LEU A 99 -15.41 10.71 5.82
N LEU A 100 -15.89 10.45 7.05
CA LEU A 100 -17.33 10.56 7.35
C LEU A 100 -17.80 12.02 7.30
N SER A 101 -16.94 12.95 7.71
CA SER A 101 -17.23 14.40 7.73
C SER A 101 -16.83 15.11 6.43
N ALA A 102 -15.83 14.59 5.72
CA ALA A 102 -15.38 15.12 4.43
C ALA A 102 -15.21 14.00 3.37
N PRO A 103 -16.31 13.42 2.84
CA PRO A 103 -16.22 12.32 1.87
C PRO A 103 -15.48 12.65 0.58
N GLY A 104 -15.45 13.92 0.18
CA GLY A 104 -14.77 14.40 -1.02
C GLY A 104 -13.27 14.71 -0.84
N ASP A 105 -12.70 14.48 0.35
CA ASP A 105 -11.27 14.71 0.59
C ASP A 105 -10.43 13.60 -0.07
N ALA A 106 -10.05 13.85 -1.34
CA ALA A 106 -9.26 12.93 -2.13
C ALA A 106 -7.88 12.64 -1.54
N GLN A 107 -7.25 13.62 -0.88
CA GLN A 107 -5.93 13.44 -0.29
C GLN A 107 -6.00 12.49 0.91
N THR A 108 -6.96 12.72 1.81
CA THR A 108 -7.20 11.86 2.97
C THR A 108 -7.53 10.43 2.54
N ARG A 109 -8.34 10.27 1.48
CA ARG A 109 -8.69 8.97 0.94
C ARG A 109 -7.49 8.25 0.31
N TYR A 110 -6.63 8.97 -0.40
CA TYR A 110 -5.40 8.40 -0.96
C TYR A 110 -4.45 7.91 0.12
N VAL A 111 -4.25 8.69 1.18
CA VAL A 111 -3.43 8.28 2.34
C VAL A 111 -4.03 7.04 3.02
N LEU A 112 -5.36 6.97 3.18
CA LEU A 112 -6.01 5.78 3.72
C LEU A 112 -5.78 4.54 2.84
N ALA A 113 -5.79 4.68 1.52
CA ALA A 113 -5.49 3.58 0.59
C ALA A 113 -4.05 3.06 0.79
N LEU A 114 -3.07 3.96 0.92
CA LEU A 114 -1.67 3.60 1.17
C LEU A 114 -1.50 2.88 2.52
N ILE A 115 -2.20 3.33 3.56
CA ILE A 115 -2.15 2.68 4.88
C ILE A 115 -2.74 1.27 4.80
N TYR A 116 -3.87 1.08 4.10
CA TYR A 116 -4.42 -0.25 3.88
C TYR A 116 -3.47 -1.15 3.10
N ALA A 117 -2.80 -0.62 2.07
CA ALA A 117 -1.80 -1.38 1.31
C ALA A 117 -0.61 -1.80 2.19
N GLN A 118 -0.13 -0.93 3.08
CA GLN A 118 0.94 -1.25 4.03
C GLN A 118 0.52 -2.25 5.11
N LEU A 119 -0.78 -2.31 5.42
CA LEU A 119 -1.38 -3.32 6.28
C LEU A 119 -1.67 -4.64 5.55
N ASN A 120 -1.29 -4.76 4.27
CA ASN A 120 -1.62 -5.86 3.36
C ASN A 120 -3.14 -6.11 3.21
N ASP A 121 -3.98 -5.11 3.50
CA ASP A 121 -5.42 -5.14 3.26
C ASP A 121 -5.69 -4.56 1.86
N TYR A 122 -5.21 -5.28 0.84
CA TYR A 122 -5.20 -4.81 -0.54
C TYR A 122 -6.60 -4.57 -1.08
N LYS A 123 -7.57 -5.38 -0.65
CA LYS A 123 -8.99 -5.16 -0.93
C LYS A 123 -9.48 -3.78 -0.48
N LYS A 124 -9.29 -3.40 0.80
CA LYS A 124 -9.71 -2.08 1.27
C LYS A 124 -8.93 -0.95 0.63
N ALA A 125 -7.64 -1.16 0.34
CA ALA A 125 -6.83 -0.21 -0.40
C ALA A 125 -7.42 0.06 -1.79
N ALA A 126 -7.77 -1.01 -2.52
CA ALA A 126 -8.36 -0.93 -3.85
C ALA A 126 -9.72 -0.22 -3.81
N GLU A 127 -10.60 -0.53 -2.84
CA GLU A 127 -11.89 0.14 -2.66
C GLU A 127 -11.74 1.67 -2.53
N GLN A 128 -10.73 2.15 -1.77
CA GLN A 128 -10.48 3.59 -1.65
C GLN A 128 -10.01 4.20 -2.98
N CYS A 129 -9.13 3.51 -3.70
CA CYS A 129 -8.66 3.93 -5.02
C CYS A 129 -9.79 3.94 -6.07
N GLU A 130 -10.74 3.00 -6.02
CA GLU A 130 -11.89 3.00 -6.94
C GLU A 130 -12.82 4.18 -6.70
N ILE A 131 -13.03 4.58 -5.44
CA ILE A 131 -13.81 5.79 -5.11
C ILE A 131 -13.10 7.03 -5.68
N LEU A 132 -11.79 7.14 -5.49
CA LEU A 132 -10.98 8.22 -6.09
C LEU A 132 -11.10 8.25 -7.62
N LEU A 133 -11.18 7.08 -8.26
CA LEU A 133 -11.27 6.97 -9.71
C LEU A 133 -12.63 7.46 -10.24
N LYS A 134 -13.71 7.18 -9.50
CA LYS A 134 -15.09 7.58 -9.83
C LYS A 134 -15.32 9.09 -9.70
N ASP A 135 -14.80 9.70 -8.65
CA ASP A 135 -15.03 11.12 -8.32
C ASP A 135 -14.20 12.10 -9.18
N ALA A 136 -13.41 11.58 -10.13
CA ALA A 136 -12.33 12.31 -10.77
C ALA A 136 -12.79 13.34 -11.80
N ALA A 137 -13.18 14.53 -11.32
CA ALA A 137 -13.15 15.80 -12.03
C ALA A 137 -11.77 16.51 -11.95
N ALA A 138 -10.84 16.05 -11.09
CA ALA A 138 -9.62 16.81 -10.79
C ALA A 138 -8.39 15.96 -10.44
N LEU A 139 -7.97 15.01 -11.30
CA LEU A 139 -6.58 14.52 -11.27
C LEU A 139 -6.10 14.18 -12.71
N PRO A 140 -4.99 14.76 -13.19
CA PRO A 140 -4.26 14.31 -14.39
C PRO A 140 -3.72 12.86 -14.31
N GLN A 141 -4.02 12.12 -13.24
CA GLN A 141 -3.37 10.87 -12.84
C GLN A 141 -4.31 9.65 -12.90
N LYS A 142 -5.42 9.67 -13.66
CA LYS A 142 -6.33 8.51 -13.74
C LYS A 142 -5.60 7.22 -14.19
N THR A 143 -4.64 7.31 -15.10
CA THR A 143 -3.80 6.18 -15.52
C THR A 143 -2.95 5.65 -14.36
N GLN A 144 -2.34 6.54 -13.56
CA GLN A 144 -1.59 6.14 -12.36
C GLN A 144 -2.50 5.47 -11.33
N LEU A 145 -3.74 5.93 -11.17
CA LEU A 145 -4.68 5.32 -10.25
C LEU A 145 -5.13 3.92 -10.73
N ARG A 146 -5.36 3.74 -12.03
CA ARG A 146 -5.59 2.42 -12.62
C ARG A 146 -4.40 1.49 -12.41
N ARG A 147 -3.19 2.01 -12.51
CA ARG A 147 -1.96 1.24 -12.27
C ARG A 147 -1.88 0.75 -10.83
N ILE A 148 -2.13 1.64 -9.86
CA ILE A 148 -2.21 1.27 -8.45
C ILE A 148 -3.30 0.21 -8.24
N LEU A 149 -4.48 0.37 -8.86
CA LEU A 149 -5.55 -0.62 -8.76
C LEU A 149 -5.14 -1.98 -9.33
N SER A 150 -4.51 -2.02 -10.51
CA SER A 150 -3.99 -3.25 -11.10
C SER A 150 -3.02 -3.97 -10.15
N GLN A 151 -2.07 -3.24 -9.56
CA GLN A 151 -1.10 -3.78 -8.61
C GLN A 151 -1.76 -4.29 -7.32
N LEU A 152 -2.69 -3.53 -6.73
CA LEU A 152 -3.39 -3.93 -5.51
C LEU A 152 -4.22 -5.19 -5.73
N TYR A 153 -4.94 -5.28 -6.86
CA TYR A 153 -5.72 -6.48 -7.17
C TYR A 153 -4.83 -7.69 -7.51
N PHE A 154 -3.66 -7.47 -8.12
CA PHE A 154 -2.66 -8.53 -8.31
C PHE A 154 -2.18 -9.08 -6.96
N LEU A 155 -1.84 -8.21 -6.01
CA LEU A 155 -1.40 -8.60 -4.66
C LEU A 155 -2.50 -9.27 -3.83
N GLU A 156 -3.77 -8.90 -4.04
CA GLU A 156 -4.92 -9.57 -3.43
C GLU A 156 -5.18 -10.96 -4.04
N GLY A 157 -4.66 -11.23 -5.24
CA GLY A 157 -4.97 -12.45 -6.02
C GLY A 157 -6.25 -12.35 -6.86
N ASP A 158 -6.86 -11.17 -6.97
CA ASP A 158 -7.99 -10.93 -7.89
C ASP A 158 -7.47 -10.57 -9.29
N PHE A 159 -7.00 -11.58 -10.00
CA PHE A 159 -6.41 -11.43 -11.33
C PHE A 159 -7.40 -10.88 -12.37
N VAL A 160 -8.70 -11.13 -12.19
CA VAL A 160 -9.76 -10.59 -13.05
C VAL A 160 -9.81 -9.06 -12.96
N ALA A 161 -9.83 -8.52 -11.73
CA ALA A 161 -9.81 -7.08 -11.51
C ALA A 161 -8.46 -6.46 -11.92
N ALA A 162 -7.35 -7.12 -11.62
CA ALA A 162 -6.01 -6.66 -12.02
C ALA A 162 -5.90 -6.52 -13.55
N ARG A 163 -6.33 -7.55 -14.29
CA ARG A 163 -6.36 -7.59 -15.75
C ARG A 163 -7.21 -6.46 -16.32
N LYS A 164 -8.41 -6.25 -15.78
CA LYS A 164 -9.31 -5.16 -16.19
C LYS A 164 -8.59 -3.80 -16.16
N TYR A 165 -7.94 -3.46 -15.05
CA TYR A 165 -7.29 -2.15 -14.92
C TYR A 165 -6.04 -2.02 -15.80
N SER A 166 -5.24 -3.09 -15.97
CA SER A 166 -4.14 -3.10 -16.95
C SER A 166 -4.64 -2.92 -18.39
N GLN A 167 -5.75 -3.57 -18.75
CA GLN A 167 -6.37 -3.41 -20.09
C GLN A 167 -6.88 -1.99 -20.33
N GLU A 168 -7.48 -1.35 -19.32
CA GLU A 168 -7.88 0.06 -19.43
C GLU A 168 -6.68 0.99 -19.67
N ILE A 169 -5.51 0.68 -19.11
CA ILE A 169 -4.27 1.44 -19.40
C ILE A 169 -3.82 1.18 -20.83
N LEU A 170 -3.78 -0.09 -21.27
CA LEU A 170 -3.37 -0.45 -22.63
C LEU A 170 -4.33 0.05 -23.72
N ALA A 171 -5.59 0.31 -23.38
CA ALA A 171 -6.53 0.96 -24.28
C ALA A 171 -6.20 2.45 -24.52
N LEU A 172 -5.51 3.10 -23.57
CA LEU A 172 -5.04 4.48 -23.68
C LEU A 172 -3.65 4.55 -24.33
N ASP A 173 -2.76 3.65 -23.92
CA ASP A 173 -1.42 3.49 -24.49
C ASP A 173 -1.10 2.00 -24.68
N PRO A 174 -1.23 1.46 -25.91
CA PRO A 174 -0.99 0.04 -26.20
C PRO A 174 0.44 -0.45 -25.97
N LEU A 175 1.37 0.48 -25.72
CA LEU A 175 2.78 0.21 -25.44
C LEU A 175 3.18 0.59 -24.01
N ASP A 176 2.25 0.96 -23.13
CA ASP A 176 2.58 1.28 -21.72
C ASP A 176 3.36 0.11 -21.09
N ARG A 177 4.65 0.36 -20.80
CA ARG A 177 5.61 -0.66 -20.36
C ARG A 177 5.11 -1.42 -19.15
N GLU A 178 4.66 -0.69 -18.14
CA GLU A 178 4.25 -1.26 -16.85
C GLU A 178 2.97 -2.07 -16.99
N ALA A 179 1.98 -1.59 -17.76
CA ALA A 179 0.77 -2.36 -18.00
C ALA A 179 1.03 -3.63 -18.82
N LEU A 180 1.92 -3.60 -19.83
CA LEU A 180 2.32 -4.80 -20.57
C LEU A 180 3.04 -5.81 -19.66
N PHE A 181 3.95 -5.36 -18.81
CA PHE A 181 4.65 -6.21 -17.86
C PHE A 181 3.69 -6.85 -16.86
N PHE A 182 2.76 -6.07 -16.28
CA PHE A 182 1.74 -6.60 -15.37
C PHE A 182 0.78 -7.57 -16.04
N MET A 183 0.41 -7.36 -17.32
CA MET A 183 -0.36 -8.36 -18.07
C MET A 183 0.40 -9.69 -18.17
N GLY A 184 1.73 -9.65 -18.37
CA GLY A 184 2.57 -10.84 -18.35
C GLY A 184 2.54 -11.56 -17.01
N LEU A 185 2.70 -10.83 -15.91
CA LEU A 185 2.62 -11.39 -14.55
C LEU A 185 1.24 -12.01 -14.27
N ILE A 186 0.16 -11.28 -14.59
CA ILE A 186 -1.22 -11.74 -14.42
C ILE A 186 -1.47 -13.03 -15.22
N SER A 187 -1.07 -13.07 -16.49
CA SER A 187 -1.19 -14.28 -17.32
C SER A 187 -0.41 -15.46 -16.74
N SER A 188 0.75 -15.22 -16.11
CA SER A 188 1.55 -16.26 -15.46
C SER A 188 0.81 -16.86 -14.26
N GLU A 189 0.26 -16.01 -13.38
CA GLU A 189 -0.51 -16.44 -12.21
C GLU A 189 -1.81 -17.16 -12.57
N GLU A 190 -2.44 -16.79 -13.68
CA GLU A 190 -3.62 -17.48 -14.24
C GLU A 190 -3.27 -18.80 -14.94
N GLY A 191 -1.99 -19.20 -14.98
CA GLY A 191 -1.50 -20.42 -15.63
C GLY A 191 -1.50 -20.36 -17.17
N SER A 192 -1.66 -19.17 -17.74
CA SER A 192 -1.68 -18.91 -19.19
C SER A 192 -0.28 -18.56 -19.69
N SER A 193 0.64 -19.52 -19.59
CA SER A 193 2.07 -19.28 -19.82
C SER A 193 2.40 -18.79 -21.24
N GLU A 194 1.66 -19.19 -22.27
CA GLU A 194 1.85 -18.69 -23.64
C GLU A 194 1.45 -17.22 -23.78
N GLU A 195 0.46 -16.75 -23.02
CA GLU A 195 0.06 -15.35 -23.02
C GLU A 195 1.09 -14.49 -22.25
N ALA A 196 1.57 -15.00 -21.11
CA ALA A 196 2.62 -14.38 -20.31
C ALA A 196 3.88 -14.13 -21.14
N GLU A 197 4.35 -15.16 -21.84
CA GLU A 197 5.49 -15.08 -22.76
C GLU A 197 5.30 -13.98 -23.81
N ARG A 198 4.14 -13.92 -24.46
CA ARG A 198 3.85 -12.90 -25.49
C ARG A 198 3.92 -11.48 -24.92
N PHE A 199 3.44 -11.27 -23.69
CA PHE A 199 3.50 -9.96 -23.05
C PHE A 199 4.94 -9.59 -22.67
N PHE A 200 5.71 -10.48 -22.06
CA PHE A 200 7.12 -10.20 -21.74
C PHE A 200 7.97 -9.98 -22.99
N GLN A 201 7.80 -10.81 -24.03
CA GLN A 201 8.44 -10.59 -25.32
C GLN A 201 8.04 -9.25 -25.94
N LYS A 202 6.78 -8.83 -25.80
CA LYS A 202 6.33 -7.52 -26.28
C LYS A 202 7.00 -6.39 -25.49
N VAL A 203 7.16 -6.51 -24.16
CA VAL A 203 7.94 -5.55 -23.36
C VAL A 203 9.37 -5.48 -23.90
N LEU A 204 10.08 -6.61 -24.00
CA LEU A 204 11.47 -6.65 -24.47
C LEU A 204 11.66 -6.19 -25.91
N ARG A 205 10.64 -6.31 -26.76
CA ARG A 205 10.68 -5.79 -28.13
C ARG A 205 10.70 -4.25 -28.18
N TYR A 206 9.97 -3.58 -27.29
CA TYR A 206 9.86 -2.11 -27.28
C TYR A 206 10.77 -1.45 -26.23
N TYR A 207 11.14 -2.21 -25.20
CA TYR A 207 11.97 -1.82 -24.06
C TYR A 207 13.05 -2.90 -23.88
N PRO A 208 14.04 -2.98 -24.78
CA PRO A 208 15.03 -4.07 -24.78
C PRO A 208 15.88 -4.15 -23.52
N ASP A 209 16.05 -3.04 -22.80
CA ASP A 209 16.82 -2.96 -21.56
C ASP A 209 15.96 -3.21 -20.31
N ASP A 210 14.71 -3.66 -20.47
CA ASP A 210 13.81 -3.97 -19.37
C ASP A 210 14.25 -5.24 -18.63
N ILE A 211 14.94 -5.03 -17.52
CA ILE A 211 15.52 -6.10 -16.72
C ILE A 211 14.44 -6.97 -16.04
N ASP A 212 13.32 -6.37 -15.63
CA ASP A 212 12.23 -7.11 -14.98
C ASP A 212 11.58 -8.08 -15.97
N ALA A 213 11.29 -7.62 -17.19
CA ALA A 213 10.74 -8.47 -18.24
C ALA A 213 11.74 -9.55 -18.69
N ALA A 214 13.04 -9.24 -18.74
CA ALA A 214 14.08 -10.23 -19.03
C ALA A 214 14.09 -11.34 -17.97
N ASN A 215 14.07 -10.96 -16.68
CA ASN A 215 14.04 -11.92 -15.60
C ASN A 215 12.75 -12.77 -15.60
N SER A 216 11.58 -12.15 -15.73
CA SER A 216 10.30 -12.88 -15.76
C SER A 216 10.20 -13.84 -16.93
N LEU A 217 10.71 -13.47 -18.11
CA LEU A 217 10.74 -14.37 -19.27
C LEU A 217 11.74 -15.52 -19.07
N ALA A 218 12.93 -15.24 -18.51
CA ALA A 218 13.91 -16.27 -18.18
C ALA A 218 13.35 -17.29 -17.18
N PHE A 219 12.69 -16.80 -16.13
CA PHE A 219 12.03 -17.64 -15.13
C PHE A 219 10.96 -18.53 -15.78
N LEU A 220 10.09 -17.96 -16.62
CA LEU A 220 9.05 -18.69 -17.33
C LEU A 220 9.63 -19.80 -18.23
N TYR A 221 10.72 -19.52 -18.94
CA TYR A 221 11.43 -20.52 -19.75
C TYR A 221 12.07 -21.61 -18.91
N ALA A 222 12.67 -21.27 -17.77
CA ALA A 222 13.23 -22.24 -16.83
C ALA A 222 12.14 -23.16 -16.25
N GLU A 223 11.00 -22.61 -15.83
CA GLU A 223 9.86 -23.38 -15.32
C GLU A 223 9.34 -24.41 -16.33
N LYS A 224 9.31 -24.04 -17.62
CA LYS A 224 8.90 -24.95 -18.71
C LYS A 224 10.00 -25.94 -19.12
N GLY A 225 11.26 -25.68 -18.79
CA GLY A 225 12.40 -26.42 -19.34
C GLY A 225 12.63 -26.15 -20.84
N GLU A 226 12.14 -25.01 -21.35
CA GLU A 226 12.19 -24.64 -22.77
C GLU A 226 13.10 -23.43 -22.98
N HIS A 227 13.58 -23.20 -24.21
CA HIS A 227 14.39 -22.02 -24.56
C HIS A 227 15.58 -21.74 -23.62
N LEU A 228 16.15 -22.77 -22.99
CA LEU A 228 17.09 -22.61 -21.86
C LEU A 228 18.36 -21.81 -22.18
N VAL A 229 18.80 -21.79 -23.43
CA VAL A 229 19.94 -20.96 -23.86
C VAL A 229 19.57 -19.48 -23.84
N GLU A 230 18.37 -19.13 -24.31
CA GLU A 230 17.84 -17.77 -24.27
C GLU A 230 17.50 -17.36 -22.82
N ALA A 231 16.92 -18.27 -22.04
CA ALA A 231 16.69 -18.05 -20.61
C ALA A 231 17.98 -17.69 -19.86
N LEU A 232 19.09 -18.36 -20.21
CA LEU A 232 20.39 -18.06 -19.60
C LEU A 232 20.90 -16.67 -19.96
N ASP A 233 20.79 -16.25 -21.22
CA ASP A 233 21.17 -14.89 -21.63
C ASP A 233 20.35 -13.82 -20.87
N LEU A 234 19.02 -14.00 -20.83
CA LEU A 234 18.11 -13.09 -20.15
C LEU A 234 18.37 -13.03 -18.64
N ALA A 235 18.57 -14.18 -17.98
CA ALA A 235 18.85 -14.24 -16.55
C ALA A 235 20.22 -13.65 -16.20
N LEU A 236 21.25 -13.87 -17.04
CA LEU A 236 22.56 -13.26 -16.86
C LEU A 236 22.47 -11.73 -16.96
N ARG A 237 21.76 -11.20 -17.96
CA ARG A 237 21.54 -9.76 -18.09
C ARG A 237 20.89 -9.16 -16.85
N ALA A 238 19.89 -9.84 -16.28
CA ALA A 238 19.24 -9.37 -15.06
C ALA A 238 20.16 -9.40 -13.83
N ALA A 239 20.86 -10.52 -13.63
CA ALA A 239 21.80 -10.67 -12.52
C ALA A 239 23.04 -9.76 -12.65
N GLU A 240 23.49 -9.42 -13.87
CA GLU A 240 24.57 -8.45 -14.07
C GLU A 240 24.13 -7.02 -13.79
N ALA A 241 22.90 -6.67 -14.14
CA ALA A 241 22.34 -5.35 -13.87
C ALA A 241 22.13 -5.10 -12.37
N GLN A 242 21.71 -6.12 -11.61
CA GLN A 242 21.51 -6.05 -10.16
C GLN A 242 21.98 -7.34 -9.47
N GLY A 243 23.31 -7.46 -9.29
CA GLY A 243 23.94 -8.68 -8.77
C GLY A 243 23.70 -9.01 -7.30
N ASP A 244 22.96 -8.16 -6.58
CA ASP A 244 22.50 -8.34 -5.21
C ASP A 244 20.97 -8.47 -5.11
N ASN A 245 20.24 -8.59 -6.23
CA ASN A 245 18.82 -8.86 -6.24
C ASN A 245 18.54 -10.36 -6.08
N GLY A 246 17.89 -10.75 -4.97
CA GLY A 246 17.62 -12.14 -4.64
C GLY A 246 16.78 -12.88 -5.69
N THR A 247 15.79 -12.23 -6.30
CA THR A 247 14.92 -12.82 -7.33
C THR A 247 15.66 -13.09 -8.63
N TYR A 248 16.58 -12.20 -9.02
CA TYR A 248 17.37 -12.38 -10.25
C TYR A 248 18.43 -13.47 -10.07
N LEU A 249 19.05 -13.53 -8.89
CA LEU A 249 19.97 -14.61 -8.53
C LEU A 249 19.26 -15.96 -8.48
N ASP A 250 18.04 -16.01 -7.94
CA ASP A 250 17.21 -17.22 -7.92
C ASP A 250 16.90 -17.69 -9.35
N THR A 251 16.42 -16.79 -10.21
CA THR A 251 16.10 -17.10 -11.60
C THR A 251 17.33 -17.63 -12.34
N LEU A 252 18.50 -16.99 -12.20
CA LEU A 252 19.74 -17.46 -12.81
C LEU A 252 20.16 -18.84 -12.28
N GLY A 253 20.07 -19.05 -10.97
CA GLY A 253 20.34 -20.34 -10.35
C GLY A 253 19.40 -21.45 -10.85
N TRP A 254 18.12 -21.12 -11.02
CA TRP A 254 17.11 -22.03 -11.55
C TRP A 254 17.33 -22.37 -13.02
N VAL A 255 17.73 -21.40 -13.85
CA VAL A 255 18.13 -21.66 -15.23
C VAL A 255 19.33 -22.62 -15.29
N TYR A 256 20.36 -22.41 -14.46
CA TYR A 256 21.49 -23.34 -14.39
C TYR A 256 21.08 -24.74 -13.94
N PHE A 257 20.13 -24.82 -13.01
CA PHE A 257 19.57 -26.11 -12.58
C PHE A 257 18.94 -26.83 -13.77
N GLN A 258 18.08 -26.16 -14.54
CA GLN A 258 17.41 -26.74 -15.72
C GLN A 258 18.40 -27.14 -16.83
N LEU A 259 19.48 -26.38 -17.00
CA LEU A 259 20.59 -26.72 -17.91
C LEU A 259 21.45 -27.91 -17.42
N GLY A 260 21.26 -28.37 -16.19
CA GLY A 260 22.03 -29.47 -15.59
C GLY A 260 23.34 -29.05 -14.92
N ASP A 261 23.70 -27.76 -14.93
CA ASP A 261 24.87 -27.21 -14.23
C ASP A 261 24.54 -27.01 -12.74
N THR A 262 24.35 -28.14 -12.05
CA THR A 262 23.97 -28.19 -10.65
C THR A 262 24.95 -27.45 -9.72
N PRO A 263 26.29 -27.51 -9.92
CA PRO A 263 27.23 -26.73 -9.11
C PRO A 263 26.99 -25.21 -9.19
N LYS A 264 26.75 -24.65 -10.39
CA LYS A 264 26.41 -23.22 -10.51
C LYS A 264 25.04 -22.91 -9.94
N ALA A 265 24.06 -23.79 -10.14
CA ALA A 265 22.73 -23.62 -9.58
C ALA A 265 22.78 -23.44 -8.06
N VAL A 266 23.45 -24.36 -7.35
CA VAL A 266 23.63 -24.27 -5.88
C VAL A 266 24.32 -22.97 -5.48
N ALA A 267 25.40 -22.58 -6.17
CA ALA A 267 26.14 -21.36 -5.83
C ALA A 267 25.28 -20.08 -5.93
N PHE A 268 24.47 -19.95 -6.99
CA PHE A 268 23.58 -18.79 -7.15
C PHE A 268 22.37 -18.83 -6.22
N LEU A 269 21.76 -20.00 -6.02
CA LEU A 269 20.61 -20.18 -5.13
C LEU A 269 20.97 -19.98 -3.65
N GLU A 270 22.17 -20.40 -3.22
CA GLU A 270 22.69 -20.07 -1.88
C GLU A 270 22.90 -18.56 -1.70
N LYS A 271 23.32 -17.86 -2.77
CA LYS A 271 23.47 -16.41 -2.73
C LYS A 271 22.11 -15.73 -2.66
N ALA A 272 21.14 -16.20 -3.45
CA ALA A 272 19.77 -15.72 -3.43
C ALA A 272 19.13 -15.87 -2.04
N SER A 273 19.25 -17.05 -1.41
CA SER A 273 18.65 -17.32 -0.10
C SER A 273 19.25 -16.51 1.06
N LYS A 274 20.51 -16.05 0.91
CA LYS A 274 21.15 -15.13 1.87
C LYS A 274 20.65 -13.69 1.74
N VAL A 275 20.23 -13.29 0.54
CA VAL A 275 19.68 -11.96 0.28
C VAL A 275 18.21 -11.90 0.65
N MET A 276 17.46 -12.94 0.29
CA MET A 276 16.01 -12.99 0.42
C MET A 276 15.59 -14.39 0.89
N VAL A 277 14.93 -14.42 2.04
CA VAL A 277 14.36 -15.66 2.58
C VAL A 277 12.94 -15.79 2.04
N ASP A 278 12.77 -16.62 1.01
CA ASP A 278 11.51 -16.81 0.29
C ASP A 278 11.27 -18.33 0.02
N PRO A 279 10.03 -18.83 0.15
CA PRO A 279 9.72 -20.25 -0.07
C PRO A 279 10.15 -20.79 -1.44
N VAL A 280 9.99 -20.01 -2.51
CA VAL A 280 10.33 -20.42 -3.88
C VAL A 280 11.84 -20.61 -4.02
N ILE A 281 12.61 -19.64 -3.54
CA ILE A 281 14.08 -19.69 -3.55
C ILE A 281 14.58 -20.90 -2.74
N LEU A 282 14.00 -21.13 -1.56
CA LEU A 282 14.36 -22.26 -0.70
C LEU A 282 14.01 -23.60 -1.36
N ASN A 283 12.89 -23.68 -2.10
CA ASN A 283 12.51 -24.87 -2.85
C ASN A 283 13.46 -25.17 -4.01
N HIS A 284 13.85 -24.15 -4.78
CA HIS A 284 14.84 -24.29 -5.84
C HIS A 284 16.19 -24.73 -5.28
N LEU A 285 16.65 -24.11 -4.18
CA LEU A 285 17.89 -24.48 -3.52
C LEU A 285 17.85 -25.93 -3.01
N ALA A 286 16.74 -26.34 -2.41
CA ALA A 286 16.54 -27.71 -1.96
C ALA A 286 16.56 -28.71 -3.13
N ALA A 287 15.89 -28.39 -4.23
CA ALA A 287 15.93 -29.21 -5.45
C ALA A 287 17.35 -29.32 -6.03
N ALA A 288 18.13 -28.23 -6.01
CA ALA A 288 19.52 -28.23 -6.43
C ALA A 288 20.40 -29.12 -5.53
N TYR A 289 20.24 -29.04 -4.21
CA TYR A 289 20.92 -29.94 -3.27
C TYR A 289 20.52 -31.41 -3.47
N GLU A 290 19.23 -31.70 -3.65
CA GLU A 290 18.74 -33.06 -3.92
C GLU A 290 19.43 -33.65 -5.17
N ARG A 291 19.49 -32.87 -6.26
CA ARG A 291 20.18 -33.30 -7.50
C ARG A 291 21.68 -33.50 -7.31
N GLN A 292 22.31 -32.77 -6.40
CA GLN A 292 23.71 -32.95 -6.03
C GLN A 292 23.96 -34.16 -5.12
N GLY A 293 22.91 -34.79 -4.58
CA GLY A 293 23.01 -35.88 -3.60
C GLY A 293 23.16 -35.39 -2.15
N GLU A 294 22.99 -34.10 -1.90
CA GLU A 294 23.11 -33.46 -0.58
C GLU A 294 21.75 -33.48 0.15
N THR A 295 21.24 -34.69 0.42
CA THR A 295 19.87 -34.92 0.91
C THR A 295 19.55 -34.19 2.21
N GLU A 296 20.49 -34.12 3.15
CA GLU A 296 20.26 -33.41 4.42
C GLU A 296 20.12 -31.90 4.22
N LYS A 297 20.96 -31.29 3.38
CA LYS A 297 20.85 -29.86 3.05
C LYS A 297 19.52 -29.57 2.34
N ALA A 298 19.11 -30.44 1.42
CA ALA A 298 17.82 -30.32 0.75
C ALA A 298 16.65 -30.35 1.76
N ARG A 299 16.68 -31.32 2.68
CA ARG A 299 15.68 -31.46 3.75
C ARG A 299 15.59 -30.21 4.61
N GLU A 300 16.72 -29.66 5.06
CA GLU A 300 16.75 -28.44 5.86
C GLU A 300 16.07 -27.27 5.14
N GLN A 301 16.39 -27.05 3.86
CA GLN A 301 15.81 -25.94 3.10
C GLN A 301 14.30 -26.10 2.89
N TRP A 302 13.82 -27.32 2.61
CA TRP A 302 12.38 -27.59 2.52
C TRP A 302 11.64 -27.44 3.86
N GLU A 303 12.27 -27.81 4.98
CA GLU A 303 11.70 -27.59 6.31
C GLU A 303 11.55 -26.09 6.60
N ILE A 304 12.53 -25.26 6.22
CA ILE A 304 12.44 -23.79 6.32
C ILE A 304 11.34 -23.25 5.39
N SER A 305 11.31 -23.68 4.13
CA SER A 305 10.29 -23.27 3.15
C SER A 305 8.87 -23.57 3.66
N LEU A 306 8.63 -24.78 4.17
CA LEU A 306 7.32 -25.19 4.68
C LEU A 306 6.92 -24.45 5.97
N ALA A 307 7.90 -23.98 6.76
CA ALA A 307 7.62 -23.14 7.92
C ALA A 307 7.16 -21.73 7.52
N LEU A 308 7.64 -21.22 6.38
CA LEU A 308 7.23 -19.93 5.83
C LEU A 308 5.88 -20.01 5.10
N ASP A 309 5.69 -21.06 4.30
CA ASP A 309 4.41 -21.35 3.65
C ASP A 309 3.98 -22.81 3.93
N PRO A 310 3.10 -23.02 4.92
CA PRO A 310 2.59 -24.34 5.28
C PRO A 310 1.65 -24.97 4.23
N SER A 311 1.22 -24.24 3.20
CA SER A 311 0.24 -24.71 2.20
C SER A 311 0.84 -25.67 1.17
N GLN A 312 2.17 -25.75 1.11
CA GLN A 312 2.94 -26.54 0.14
C GLN A 312 2.80 -28.06 0.35
N GLY A 313 1.75 -28.65 -0.21
CA GLY A 313 1.44 -30.08 -0.09
C GLY A 313 2.55 -30.99 -0.63
N ASP A 314 3.12 -30.65 -1.78
CA ASP A 314 4.15 -31.46 -2.44
C ASP A 314 5.44 -31.53 -1.63
N ILE A 315 5.87 -30.40 -1.06
CA ILE A 315 7.05 -30.33 -0.18
C ILE A 315 6.83 -31.16 1.09
N ARG A 316 5.61 -31.10 1.66
CA ARG A 316 5.25 -31.93 2.82
C ARG A 316 5.34 -33.42 2.53
N GLU A 317 4.94 -33.86 1.34
CA GLU A 317 5.07 -35.27 0.94
C GLU A 317 6.53 -35.67 0.69
N LYS A 318 7.32 -34.83 0.01
CA LYS A 318 8.77 -35.06 -0.16
C LYS A 318 9.48 -35.31 1.17
N LEU A 319 9.22 -34.46 2.17
CA LEU A 319 9.83 -34.59 3.50
C LEU A 319 9.44 -35.88 4.25
N LYS A 320 8.27 -36.48 3.97
CA LYS A 320 7.89 -37.78 4.56
C LYS A 320 8.70 -38.94 3.96
N ILE A 321 9.04 -38.85 2.68
CA ILE A 321 9.82 -39.88 1.98
C ILE A 321 11.26 -39.88 2.50
N ILE A 322 11.87 -38.70 2.65
CA ILE A 322 13.26 -38.54 3.08
C ILE A 322 13.49 -38.96 4.55
N LYS A 323 12.44 -38.96 5.37
CA LYS A 323 12.50 -39.42 6.78
C LYS A 323 12.57 -40.96 6.95
N ARG A 324 12.45 -41.74 5.87
CA ARG A 324 12.47 -43.21 5.89
C ARG A 324 13.80 -43.74 5.36
#